data_AF-A0A1X7SGD2-F1
#
_entry.id   AF-A0A1X7SGD2-F1
#
_cell.length_a   1.000
_cell.length_b   1.000
_cell.length_c   1.000
_cell.angle_alpha   90.00
_cell.angle_beta   90.00
_cell.angle_gamma   90.00
#
_symmetry.space_group_name_H-M   'P 1'
#
loop_
_entity.id
_entity.type
_entity.pdbx_description
1 polymer ?
#
loop_
_entity_poly.entity_id
_entity_poly.type
_entity_poly.pdbx_seq_one_letter_code
_entity_poly.pdbx_strand_id
1 'polypeptide(L)'
;ELSIQPGNVFHIIEDAPVRYRRSFWVSRLNEDGTDAGVGAIPNTERAQEWLNEQGNTLDIALYEEVEAYTGTRPVLICGVLASQITNLLVESYPKLFHYCHPEFVEGTARITEARLHREQSEGRIIHYERHGDTGFAVIPREAFTSDNSKGKHVLVGGSIASLHRLKTFAPPISILVKAGAEESIK
;
A
#
# COMPACT_ATOMS: atom_id res chain seq x y z
N GLU A 1 -9.79 13.13 -23.09
CA GLU A 1 -9.75 11.95 -22.21
C GLU A 1 -8.76 12.24 -21.09
N LEU A 2 -9.01 11.77 -19.88
CA LEU A 2 -8.06 11.93 -18.77
C LEU A 2 -6.95 10.88 -18.89
N SER A 3 -5.71 11.27 -18.61
CA SER A 3 -4.62 10.28 -18.49
C SER A 3 -4.82 9.50 -17.19
N ILE A 4 -4.78 8.17 -17.27
CA ILE A 4 -5.01 7.28 -16.13
C ILE A 4 -3.67 6.67 -15.72
N GLN A 5 -3.28 6.88 -14.46
CA GLN A 5 -2.12 6.26 -13.84
C GLN A 5 -2.53 5.54 -12.54
N PRO A 6 -1.83 4.45 -12.16
CA PRO A 6 -2.06 3.81 -10.87
C PRO A 6 -1.96 4.80 -9.72
N GLY A 7 -2.96 4.80 -8.83
CA GLY A 7 -3.03 5.69 -7.68
C GLY A 7 -3.74 7.03 -7.92
N ASN A 8 -4.13 7.36 -9.15
CA ASN A 8 -5.02 8.50 -9.38
C ASN A 8 -6.37 8.28 -8.69
N VAL A 9 -6.87 9.34 -8.04
CA VAL A 9 -8.20 9.37 -7.42
C VAL A 9 -9.13 10.18 -8.30
N PHE A 10 -10.25 9.56 -8.69
CA PHE A 10 -11.24 10.17 -9.57
C PHE A 10 -12.55 10.42 -8.80
N HIS A 11 -13.08 11.63 -8.89
CA HIS A 11 -14.44 11.92 -8.45
C HIS A 11 -15.41 11.70 -9.61
N ILE A 12 -16.28 10.69 -9.49
CA ILE A 12 -17.25 10.34 -10.53
C ILE A 12 -18.44 11.32 -10.49
N ILE A 13 -18.74 11.92 -11.63
CA ILE A 13 -19.85 12.88 -11.77
C ILE A 13 -21.08 12.13 -12.29
N GLU A 14 -22.01 11.85 -11.39
CA GLU A 14 -23.18 11.01 -11.66
C GLU A 14 -24.20 11.65 -12.62
N ASP A 15 -24.20 12.98 -12.80
CA ASP A 15 -25.13 13.72 -13.66
C ASP A 15 -24.71 13.80 -15.15
N ALA A 16 -23.72 12.99 -15.55
CA ALA A 16 -23.22 12.98 -16.92
C ALA A 16 -24.30 12.61 -17.98
N PRO A 17 -24.23 13.13 -19.22
CA PRO A 17 -25.16 12.75 -20.29
C PRO A 17 -25.16 11.24 -20.55
N VAL A 18 -26.36 10.65 -20.69
CA VAL A 18 -26.61 9.20 -20.84
C VAL A 18 -25.77 8.54 -21.95
N ARG A 19 -25.41 9.29 -23.01
CA ARG A 19 -24.59 8.79 -24.12
C ARG A 19 -23.20 8.30 -23.68
N TYR A 20 -22.65 8.83 -22.59
CA TYR A 20 -21.34 8.42 -22.07
C TYR A 20 -21.44 7.26 -21.08
N ARG A 21 -22.54 7.14 -20.32
CA ARG A 21 -22.66 6.21 -19.17
C ARG A 21 -22.57 4.72 -19.50
N ARG A 22 -22.74 4.31 -20.77
CA ARG A 22 -22.69 2.89 -21.14
C ARG A 22 -21.28 2.29 -21.10
N SER A 23 -20.26 3.10 -21.38
CA SER A 23 -18.87 2.60 -21.47
C SER A 23 -17.86 3.53 -20.79
N PHE A 24 -18.29 4.73 -20.38
CA PHE A 24 -17.43 5.73 -19.77
C PHE A 24 -18.10 6.38 -18.56
N TRP A 25 -17.30 6.65 -17.54
CA TRP A 25 -17.67 7.56 -16.47
C TRP A 25 -17.12 8.94 -16.77
N VAL A 26 -17.91 9.99 -16.52
CA VAL A 26 -17.37 11.34 -16.48
C VAL A 26 -16.81 11.56 -15.10
N SER A 27 -15.57 11.99 -15.02
CA SER A 27 -14.87 12.16 -13.77
C SER A 27 -14.02 13.43 -13.77
N ARG A 28 -13.66 13.83 -12.56
CA ARG A 28 -12.64 14.84 -12.32
C ARG A 28 -11.46 14.17 -11.64
N LEU A 29 -10.26 14.47 -12.09
CA LEU A 29 -9.05 14.02 -11.43
C LEU A 29 -8.84 14.88 -10.17
N ASN A 30 -8.66 14.24 -9.03
CA ASN A 30 -8.39 14.94 -7.78
C ASN A 30 -6.87 15.04 -7.57
N GLU A 31 -6.24 16.08 -8.13
CA GLU A 31 -4.83 16.41 -7.91
C GLU A 31 -4.73 17.57 -6.92
N ASP A 32 -4.36 17.29 -5.66
CA ASP A 32 -3.90 18.22 -4.62
C ASP A 32 -4.41 19.68 -4.72
N GLY A 33 -5.73 19.86 -4.81
CA GLY A 33 -6.38 21.17 -4.78
C GLY A 33 -6.29 22.00 -6.08
N THR A 34 -5.71 21.46 -7.15
CA THR A 34 -5.81 22.03 -8.51
C THR A 34 -6.93 21.34 -9.27
N ASP A 35 -7.82 22.13 -9.88
CA ASP A 35 -8.96 21.63 -10.66
C ASP A 35 -8.44 21.00 -11.96
N ALA A 36 -7.96 19.76 -11.87
CA ALA A 36 -7.58 18.96 -13.02
C ALA A 36 -8.89 18.64 -13.77
N GLY A 37 -9.04 19.21 -14.97
CA GLY A 37 -10.31 19.37 -15.67
C GLY A 37 -11.21 18.12 -15.75
N VAL A 38 -12.48 18.35 -16.06
CA VAL A 38 -13.45 17.26 -16.23
C VAL A 38 -13.19 16.50 -17.53
N GLY A 39 -13.19 15.17 -17.47
CA GLY A 39 -13.07 14.32 -18.64
C GLY A 39 -13.78 12.98 -18.49
N ALA A 40 -13.62 12.11 -19.46
CA ALA A 40 -14.17 10.75 -19.44
C ALA A 40 -13.07 9.72 -19.19
N ILE A 41 -13.39 8.70 -18.40
CA ILE A 41 -12.58 7.50 -18.14
C ILE A 41 -13.42 6.26 -18.48
N PRO A 42 -12.83 5.14 -18.95
CA PRO A 42 -13.59 3.93 -19.23
C PRO A 42 -14.17 3.37 -17.93
N ASN A 43 -15.41 2.90 -17.95
CA ASN A 43 -15.97 2.18 -16.80
C ASN A 43 -15.32 0.79 -16.65
N THR A 44 -15.61 0.09 -15.56
CA THR A 44 -15.01 -1.23 -15.28
C THR A 44 -15.20 -2.23 -16.42
N GLU A 45 -16.41 -2.31 -16.99
CA GLU A 45 -16.72 -3.22 -18.12
C GLU A 45 -15.84 -2.90 -19.33
N ARG A 46 -15.79 -1.63 -19.74
CA ARG A 46 -15.02 -1.19 -20.90
C ARG A 46 -13.52 -1.38 -20.71
N ALA A 47 -13.02 -1.12 -19.51
CA ALA A 47 -11.61 -1.31 -19.19
C ALA A 47 -11.22 -2.80 -19.20
N GLN A 48 -12.09 -3.69 -18.72
CA GLN A 48 -11.88 -5.14 -18.76
C GLN A 48 -11.95 -5.68 -20.20
N GLU A 49 -12.90 -5.23 -21.02
CA GLU A 49 -12.95 -5.57 -22.45
C GLU A 49 -11.62 -5.26 -23.14
N TRP A 50 -11.10 -4.05 -22.91
CA TRP A 50 -9.83 -3.62 -23.52
C TRP A 50 -8.64 -4.47 -23.06
N LEU A 51 -8.57 -4.86 -21.79
CA LEU A 51 -7.54 -5.78 -21.31
C LEU A 51 -7.66 -7.17 -21.95
N ASN A 52 -8.88 -7.68 -22.07
CA ASN A 52 -9.15 -8.96 -22.72
C ASN A 52 -8.72 -8.93 -24.20
N GLU A 53 -8.97 -7.83 -24.91
CA GLU A 53 -8.51 -7.61 -26.29
C GLU A 53 -6.98 -7.64 -26.42
N GLN A 54 -6.25 -7.23 -25.37
CA GLN A 54 -4.79 -7.33 -25.29
C GLN A 54 -4.26 -8.69 -24.81
N GLY A 55 -5.15 -9.67 -24.61
CA GLY A 55 -4.79 -10.99 -24.09
C GLY A 55 -4.54 -11.03 -22.58
N ASN A 56 -4.84 -9.96 -21.85
CA ASN A 56 -4.80 -9.96 -20.38
C ASN A 56 -6.13 -10.46 -19.83
N THR A 57 -6.17 -11.73 -19.44
CA THR A 57 -7.36 -12.38 -18.85
C THR A 57 -7.34 -12.35 -17.32
N LEU A 58 -6.51 -11.48 -16.73
CA LEU A 58 -6.47 -11.29 -15.28
C LEU A 58 -7.77 -10.61 -14.84
N ASP A 59 -8.54 -11.31 -14.03
CA ASP A 59 -9.72 -10.77 -13.35
C ASP A 59 -9.24 -10.01 -12.10
N ILE A 60 -8.94 -8.72 -12.29
CA ILE A 60 -8.47 -7.81 -11.26
C ILE A 60 -9.39 -6.60 -11.16
N ALA A 61 -9.59 -6.08 -9.95
CA ALA A 61 -10.29 -4.82 -9.75
C ALA A 61 -9.46 -3.67 -10.36
N LEU A 62 -9.95 -3.09 -11.46
CA LEU A 62 -9.31 -1.98 -12.17
C LEU A 62 -9.51 -0.63 -11.49
N TYR A 63 -10.62 -0.52 -10.75
CA TYR A 63 -10.96 0.62 -9.92
C TYR A 63 -11.29 0.10 -8.51
N GLU A 64 -10.83 0.81 -7.49
CA GLU A 64 -11.15 0.58 -6.08
C GLU A 64 -11.92 1.81 -5.59
N GLU A 65 -13.11 1.61 -5.01
CA GLU A 65 -13.83 2.70 -4.35
C GLU A 65 -13.05 3.11 -3.10
N VAL A 66 -12.83 4.41 -2.93
CA VAL A 66 -11.99 4.94 -1.86
C VAL A 66 -12.67 6.10 -1.16
N GLU A 67 -12.48 6.16 0.15
CA GLU A 67 -12.89 7.28 0.98
C GLU A 67 -11.68 8.15 1.33
N ALA A 68 -11.94 9.44 1.61
CA ALA A 68 -10.91 10.34 2.08
C ALA A 68 -10.38 9.86 3.44
N TYR A 69 -9.07 9.61 3.52
CA TYR A 69 -8.43 9.20 4.76
C TYR A 69 -8.06 10.43 5.60
N THR A 70 -8.40 10.42 6.88
CA THR A 70 -8.01 11.46 7.83
C THR A 70 -6.98 10.91 8.84
N GLY A 71 -5.92 11.69 9.08
CA GLY A 71 -4.88 11.35 10.05
C GLY A 71 -3.61 10.75 9.44
N THR A 72 -2.70 10.31 10.33
CA THR A 72 -1.37 9.80 9.96
C THR A 72 -1.45 8.33 9.57
N ARG A 73 -0.96 8.00 8.37
CA ARG A 73 -0.94 6.63 7.85
C ARG A 73 0.43 5.96 8.09
N PRO A 74 0.47 4.65 8.34
CA PRO A 74 1.72 3.91 8.21
C PRO A 74 2.20 3.92 6.76
N VAL A 75 3.49 3.71 6.57
CA VAL A 75 4.13 3.71 5.24
C VAL A 75 4.79 2.35 5.02
N LEU A 76 4.47 1.75 3.88
CA LEU A 76 4.98 0.46 3.45
C LEU A 76 5.69 0.65 2.11
N ILE A 77 7.00 0.43 2.08
CA ILE A 77 7.83 0.57 0.88
C ILE A 77 8.28 -0.83 0.47
N CYS A 78 8.04 -1.18 -0.79
CA CYS A 78 8.43 -2.45 -1.39
C CYS A 78 9.26 -2.23 -2.66
N GLY A 79 10.03 -3.24 -3.06
CA GLY A 79 10.80 -3.24 -4.30
C GLY A 79 12.27 -2.88 -4.09
N VAL A 80 12.92 -2.43 -5.16
CA VAL A 80 14.36 -2.12 -5.12
C VAL A 80 14.62 -0.91 -4.24
N LEU A 81 15.74 -0.91 -3.51
CA LEU A 81 16.15 0.18 -2.61
C LEU A 81 15.18 0.51 -1.46
N ALA A 82 14.17 -0.33 -1.20
CA ALA A 82 13.17 -0.06 -0.17
C ALA A 82 13.79 0.20 1.21
N SER A 83 14.76 -0.61 1.64
CA SER A 83 15.44 -0.44 2.91
C SER A 83 16.24 0.87 2.99
N GLN A 84 16.92 1.24 1.90
CA GLN A 84 17.70 2.48 1.80
C GLN A 84 16.79 3.71 1.89
N ILE A 85 15.66 3.70 1.17
CA ILE A 85 14.69 4.78 1.20
C ILE A 85 14.09 4.91 2.61
N THR A 86 13.76 3.77 3.23
CA THR A 86 13.20 3.75 4.58
C THR A 86 14.17 4.34 5.60
N ASN A 87 15.46 3.99 5.53
CA ASN A 87 16.52 4.57 6.38
C ASN A 87 16.63 6.07 6.15
N LEU A 88 16.70 6.49 4.89
CA LEU A 88 16.83 7.91 4.53
C LEU A 88 15.66 8.75 5.05
N LEU A 89 14.42 8.23 5.01
CA LEU A 89 13.25 8.93 5.53
C LEU A 89 13.33 9.14 7.05
N VAL A 90 13.74 8.12 7.80
CA VAL A 90 13.89 8.22 9.26
C VAL A 90 15.03 9.16 9.65
N GLU A 91 16.16 9.08 8.95
CA GLU A 91 17.34 9.92 9.21
C GLU A 91 17.10 11.39 8.84
N SER A 92 16.49 11.64 7.67
CA SER A 92 16.28 12.99 7.17
C SER A 92 15.08 13.68 7.82
N TYR A 93 14.05 12.92 8.21
CA TYR A 93 12.79 13.44 8.71
C TYR A 93 12.31 12.73 10.01
N PRO A 94 13.13 12.67 11.08
CA PRO A 94 12.83 11.91 12.31
C PRO A 94 11.63 12.44 13.11
N LYS A 95 11.19 13.67 12.81
CA LYS A 95 9.97 14.25 13.40
C LYS A 95 8.70 13.72 12.75
N LEU A 96 8.77 13.26 11.49
CA LEU A 96 7.64 12.78 10.70
C LEU A 96 7.59 11.26 10.59
N PHE A 97 8.76 10.61 10.54
CA PHE A 97 8.87 9.16 10.33
C PHE A 97 9.59 8.49 11.48
N HIS A 98 9.23 7.23 11.74
CA HIS A 98 10.04 6.33 12.55
C HIS A 98 9.80 4.87 12.17
N TYR A 99 10.74 4.01 12.52
CA TYR A 99 10.57 2.57 12.43
C TYR A 99 9.61 2.05 13.47
N CYS A 100 8.70 1.17 13.06
CA CYS A 100 8.17 0.19 14.00
C CYS A 100 9.32 -0.77 14.28
N HIS A 101 9.86 -0.73 15.50
CA HIS A 101 10.97 -1.61 15.83
C HIS A 101 10.41 -3.03 15.91
N PRO A 102 10.93 -3.99 15.13
CA PRO A 102 10.60 -5.37 15.40
C PRO A 102 11.08 -5.68 16.81
N GLU A 103 10.23 -6.32 17.60
CA GLU A 103 10.66 -6.80 18.91
C GLU A 103 11.68 -7.91 18.66
N PHE A 104 12.96 -7.53 18.72
CA PHE A 104 14.04 -8.49 18.80
C PHE A 104 14.12 -8.91 20.26
N VAL A 105 13.82 -10.17 20.51
CA VAL A 105 13.92 -10.67 21.88
C VAL A 105 15.08 -11.63 21.99
N GLU A 106 16.24 -11.06 22.19
CA GLU A 106 17.45 -11.81 22.53
C GLU A 106 17.21 -12.52 23.86
N GLY A 107 17.19 -13.85 23.84
CA GLY A 107 17.04 -14.65 25.05
C GLY A 107 15.61 -14.86 25.60
N THR A 108 14.54 -14.31 25.00
CA THR A 108 13.23 -14.98 25.19
C THR A 108 13.12 -16.15 24.23
N ALA A 109 12.34 -17.16 24.60
CA ALA A 109 12.12 -18.32 23.76
C ALA A 109 11.76 -17.86 22.34
N ARG A 110 12.67 -18.11 21.38
CA ARG A 110 12.46 -17.94 19.94
C ARG A 110 11.00 -18.22 19.63
N ILE A 111 10.29 -17.27 19.01
CA ILE A 111 8.93 -17.60 18.56
C ILE A 111 9.08 -18.79 17.62
N THR A 112 8.56 -19.94 18.04
CA THR A 112 8.61 -21.14 17.20
C THR A 112 7.81 -20.85 15.94
N GLU A 113 8.15 -21.50 14.84
CA GLU A 113 7.38 -21.41 13.61
C GLU A 113 5.89 -21.71 13.86
N ALA A 114 5.59 -22.71 14.72
CA ALA A 114 4.23 -23.02 15.15
C ALA A 114 3.54 -21.84 15.87
N ARG A 115 4.23 -21.15 16.79
CA ARG A 115 3.68 -19.98 17.48
C ARG A 115 3.50 -18.80 16.52
N LEU A 116 4.45 -18.58 15.61
CA LEU A 116 4.36 -17.55 14.58
C LEU A 116 3.14 -17.77 13.68
N HIS A 117 2.93 -18.99 13.18
CA HIS A 117 1.77 -19.32 12.36
C HIS A 117 0.45 -19.12 13.09
N ARG A 118 0.36 -19.55 14.36
CA ARG A 118 -0.82 -19.32 15.19
C ARG A 118 -1.10 -17.83 15.38
N GLU A 119 -0.08 -17.05 15.77
CA GLU A 119 -0.25 -15.61 15.98
C GLU A 119 -0.53 -14.84 14.68
N GLN A 120 -0.04 -15.33 13.53
CA GLN A 120 -0.43 -14.81 12.21
C GLN A 120 -1.88 -15.09 11.87
N SER A 121 -2.37 -16.32 12.10
CA SER A 121 -3.77 -16.68 11.83
C SER A 121 -4.74 -15.93 12.74
N GLU A 122 -4.30 -15.57 13.95
CA GLU A 122 -5.04 -14.72 14.88
C GLU A 122 -4.92 -13.22 14.55
N GLY A 123 -4.15 -12.84 13.53
CA GLY A 123 -3.97 -11.44 13.11
C GLY A 123 -3.16 -10.59 14.09
N ARG A 124 -2.34 -11.21 14.96
CA ARG A 124 -1.51 -10.53 15.96
C ARG A 124 -0.17 -10.06 15.41
N ILE A 125 0.29 -10.62 14.29
CA ILE A 125 1.58 -10.27 13.68
C ILE A 125 1.35 -9.54 12.36
N ILE A 126 1.91 -8.35 12.21
CA ILE A 126 1.83 -7.56 10.98
C ILE A 126 2.92 -8.01 10.01
N HIS A 127 4.14 -8.12 10.51
CA HIS A 127 5.33 -8.40 9.74
C HIS A 127 6.28 -9.30 10.52
N TYR A 128 7.11 -10.06 9.81
CA TYR A 128 8.18 -10.84 10.40
C TYR A 128 9.31 -11.04 9.39
N GLU A 129 10.52 -11.13 9.91
CA GLU A 129 11.72 -11.46 9.15
C GLU A 129 12.45 -12.62 9.83
N ARG A 130 12.97 -13.54 9.03
CA ARG A 130 13.82 -14.61 9.57
C ARG A 130 15.17 -14.02 9.93
N HIS A 131 15.62 -14.25 11.17
CA HIS A 131 16.91 -13.76 11.66
C HIS A 131 17.78 -14.95 12.09
N GLY A 132 18.79 -15.24 11.28
CA GLY A 132 19.65 -16.42 11.43
C GLY A 132 18.87 -17.74 11.31
N ASP A 133 19.44 -18.80 11.88
CA ASP A 133 18.93 -20.16 11.63
C ASP A 133 17.65 -20.50 12.38
N THR A 134 17.22 -19.68 13.34
CA THR A 134 16.40 -20.16 14.45
C THR A 134 15.41 -19.15 15.03
N GLY A 135 15.47 -17.89 14.62
CA GLY A 135 14.63 -16.82 15.17
C GLY A 135 13.84 -16.09 14.10
N PHE A 136 12.74 -15.50 14.52
CA PHE A 136 12.01 -14.51 13.74
C PHE A 136 11.98 -13.21 14.51
N ALA A 137 12.35 -12.11 13.86
CA ALA A 137 12.05 -10.77 14.32
C ALA A 137 10.61 -10.46 13.87
N VAL A 138 9.76 -9.98 14.77
CA VAL A 138 8.34 -9.77 14.48
C VAL A 138 7.89 -8.36 14.82
N ILE A 139 6.89 -7.87 14.11
CA ILE A 139 6.15 -6.65 14.44
C ILE A 139 4.75 -7.08 14.92
N PRO A 140 4.50 -7.10 16.24
CA PRO A 140 3.18 -7.33 16.79
C PRO A 140 2.23 -6.18 16.45
N ARG A 141 0.95 -6.49 16.26
CA ARG A 141 -0.10 -5.51 15.99
C ARG A 141 -0.25 -4.51 17.12
N GLU A 142 -0.12 -4.96 18.37
CA GLU A 142 -0.23 -4.10 19.55
C GLU A 142 0.91 -3.08 19.61
N ALA A 143 2.16 -3.54 19.44
CA ALA A 143 3.34 -2.67 19.38
C ALA A 143 3.21 -1.63 18.26
N PHE A 144 2.84 -2.07 17.06
CA PHE A 144 2.58 -1.18 15.93
C PHE A 144 1.46 -0.17 16.22
N THR A 145 0.35 -0.59 16.82
CA THR A 145 -0.79 0.30 17.09
C THR A 145 -0.41 1.37 18.11
N SER A 146 0.33 1.00 19.14
CA SER A 146 0.91 1.93 20.12
C SER A 146 1.81 2.96 19.44
N ASP A 147 2.67 2.51 18.53
CA ASP A 147 3.57 3.37 17.76
C ASP A 147 2.81 4.30 16.79
N ASN A 148 1.84 3.77 16.05
CA ASN A 148 1.04 4.52 15.08
C ASN A 148 0.16 5.60 15.72
N SER A 149 -0.17 5.44 17.00
CA SER A 149 -0.93 6.45 17.75
C SER A 149 -0.15 7.74 18.05
N LYS A 150 1.17 7.76 17.84
CA LYS A 150 2.06 8.88 18.19
C LYS A 150 2.07 10.03 17.18
N GLY A 151 1.21 9.98 16.17
CA GLY A 151 1.06 11.04 15.16
C GLY A 151 2.19 11.10 14.12
N LYS A 152 3.07 10.11 14.08
CA LYS A 152 4.14 9.95 13.08
C LYS A 152 3.82 8.82 12.11
N HIS A 153 4.38 8.92 10.91
CA HIS A 153 4.33 7.85 9.92
C HIS A 153 5.20 6.68 10.37
N VAL A 154 4.55 5.57 10.73
CA VAL A 154 5.24 4.34 11.09
C VAL A 154 5.68 3.62 9.82
N LEU A 155 6.98 3.43 9.65
CA LEU A 155 7.54 2.64 8.57
C LEU A 155 7.56 1.16 8.95
N VAL A 156 6.91 0.34 8.13
CA VAL A 156 6.83 -1.13 8.30
C VAL A 156 7.58 -1.78 7.14
N GLY A 157 8.57 -2.64 7.47
CA GLY A 157 9.25 -3.49 6.48
C GLY A 157 8.22 -4.25 5.65
N GLY A 158 8.28 -4.09 4.33
CA GLY A 158 7.12 -4.34 3.48
C GLY A 158 7.15 -5.68 2.75
N SER A 159 6.17 -6.53 3.02
CA SER A 159 5.74 -7.59 2.09
C SER A 159 4.29 -7.38 1.68
N ILE A 160 3.88 -7.93 0.54
CA ILE A 160 2.47 -7.92 0.10
C ILE A 160 1.55 -8.50 1.19
N ALA A 161 2.00 -9.52 1.92
CA ALA A 161 1.26 -10.06 3.05
C ALA A 161 1.06 -9.04 4.18
N SER A 162 2.07 -8.22 4.48
CA SER A 162 1.98 -7.16 5.49
C SER A 162 1.01 -6.06 5.06
N LEU A 163 0.98 -5.74 3.76
CA LEU A 163 -0.01 -4.81 3.17
C LEU A 163 -1.45 -5.30 3.39
N HIS A 164 -1.74 -6.57 3.06
CA HIS A 164 -3.09 -7.12 3.25
C HIS A 164 -3.53 -7.07 4.71
N ARG A 165 -2.63 -7.35 5.66
CA ARG A 165 -2.95 -7.26 7.10
C ARG A 165 -3.23 -5.82 7.51
N LEU A 166 -2.37 -4.87 7.15
CA LEU A 166 -2.51 -3.45 7.49
C LEU A 166 -3.78 -2.83 6.90
N LYS A 167 -4.15 -3.14 5.65
CA LYS A 167 -5.37 -2.63 5.00
C LYS A 167 -6.64 -2.82 5.84
N THR A 168 -6.70 -3.86 6.68
CA THR A 168 -7.88 -4.17 7.50
C THR A 168 -8.09 -3.26 8.72
N PHE A 169 -7.08 -2.50 9.16
CA PHE A 169 -7.19 -1.68 10.37
C PHE A 169 -6.37 -0.39 10.39
N ALA A 170 -5.31 -0.30 9.59
CA ALA A 170 -4.46 0.87 9.45
C ALA A 170 -3.98 0.98 7.99
N PRO A 171 -4.84 1.42 7.05
CA PRO A 171 -4.53 1.48 5.62
C PRO A 171 -3.22 2.23 5.34
N PRO A 172 -2.17 1.55 4.84
CA PRO A 172 -0.87 2.17 4.66
C PRO A 172 -0.80 3.00 3.37
N ILE A 173 0.06 4.01 3.35
CA ILE A 173 0.61 4.56 2.11
C ILE A 173 1.58 3.49 1.58
N SER A 174 1.25 2.90 0.43
CA SER A 174 2.00 1.77 -0.13
C SER A 174 2.75 2.21 -1.38
N ILE A 175 4.07 2.10 -1.36
CA ILE A 175 4.94 2.56 -2.44
C ILE A 175 5.71 1.36 -3.00
N LEU A 176 5.51 1.07 -4.28
CA LEU A 176 6.30 0.08 -5.01
C LEU A 176 7.39 0.78 -5.81
N VAL A 177 8.64 0.55 -5.45
CA VAL A 177 9.81 1.02 -6.20
C VAL A 177 10.14 -0.03 -7.26
N LYS A 178 9.68 0.25 -8.48
CA LYS A 178 9.91 -0.62 -9.64
C LYS A 178 11.26 -0.29 -10.27
N ALA A 179 12.09 -1.31 -10.50
CA ALA A 179 13.27 -1.14 -11.35
C ALA A 179 12.82 -0.86 -12.79
N GLY A 180 13.45 0.11 -13.45
CA GLY A 180 13.21 0.40 -14.86
C GLY A 180 13.72 -0.73 -15.75
N ALA A 181 14.97 -0.61 -16.22
CA ALA A 181 15.71 -1.68 -16.89
C ALA A 181 16.83 -2.19 -15.97
N GLU A 182 17.37 -3.39 -16.21
CA GLU A 182 18.47 -3.98 -15.40
C GLU A 182 19.67 -3.04 -15.25
N GLU A 183 19.93 -2.16 -16.22
CA GLU A 183 21.00 -1.15 -16.18
C GLU A 183 20.79 -0.04 -15.13
N SER A 184 19.58 0.08 -14.58
CA SER A 184 19.19 1.10 -13.59
C SER A 184 19.41 0.67 -12.13
N ILE A 185 19.82 -0.59 -11.90
CA ILE A 185 20.14 -1.10 -10.56
C ILE A 185 21.67 -1.13 -10.44
N LYS A 186 22.26 -0.04 -9.96
CA LYS A 186 23.68 0.02 -9.57
C LYS A 186 23.80 0.53 -8.14
#